data_AF-A0A7Y6IZ38-F1
#
_entry.id   AF-A0A7Y6IZ38-F1
#
_cell.length_a   1.000
_cell.length_b   1.000
_cell.length_c   1.000
_cell.angle_alpha   90.00
_cell.angle_beta   90.00
_cell.angle_gamma   90.00
#
_symmetry.space_group_name_H-M   'P 1'
#
loop_
_entity.id
_entity.type
_entity.pdbx_description
1 polymer ?
#
loop_
_entity_poly.entity_id
_entity_poly.type
_entity_poly.pdbx_seq_one_letter_code
_entity_poly.pdbx_strand_id
1 'polypeptide(L)'
;MLRRYRSGVAALLVTGVYAVAVVVAAVAAPATGELGPLWWLTLFVGPAEGATVTWPDVLVPLLAGAAWGWALWQGLRGPLAGPPPELDRDTRLLRQVLYVSAAATPLALVLPSWPWWAQVLLALVTATSVVLFQPVLGGSLEPAGFARAMGLLGYGGAAALEVLDVAGIPVPRALSAFCALAGLLWLALILRAQRGDGRWRRATFRYGVAGMVAPIVGGAAGALLADVAGVYAYAPGATSTLMVIWLTRTAHELADPRPRPARPEPVPSGAAPAGPPAS
;
A
#
# COMPACT_ATOMS: atom_id res chain seq x y z
N MET A 1 10.05 12.56 -22.44
CA MET A 1 8.79 13.28 -22.10
C MET A 1 8.50 13.11 -20.61
N LEU A 2 8.37 14.21 -19.86
CA LEU A 2 8.02 14.19 -18.44
C LEU A 2 6.63 13.58 -18.26
N ARG A 3 6.52 12.53 -17.43
CA ARG A 3 5.23 11.91 -17.11
C ARG A 3 4.42 12.88 -16.26
N ARG A 4 3.34 13.40 -16.84
CA ARG A 4 2.36 14.22 -16.12
C ARG A 4 1.39 13.32 -15.38
N TYR A 5 1.16 13.64 -14.11
CA TYR A 5 0.19 12.98 -13.24
C TYR A 5 -1.06 13.86 -13.13
N ARG A 6 -2.25 13.26 -13.11
CA ARG A 6 -3.51 14.03 -13.14
C ARG A 6 -3.69 14.96 -11.95
N SER A 7 -3.25 14.55 -10.77
CA SER A 7 -3.33 15.33 -9.52
C SER A 7 -1.95 15.65 -8.94
N GLY A 8 -0.92 15.70 -9.79
CA GLY A 8 0.46 15.92 -9.36
C GLY A 8 0.68 17.23 -8.58
N VAL A 9 0.02 18.32 -8.97
CA VAL A 9 0.17 19.61 -8.27
C VAL A 9 -0.44 19.57 -6.87
N ALA A 10 -1.69 19.10 -6.75
CA ALA A 10 -2.36 18.97 -5.45
C ALA A 10 -1.58 18.03 -4.51
N ALA A 11 -1.09 16.91 -5.04
CA ALA A 11 -0.23 15.99 -4.29
C ALA A 11 1.05 16.67 -3.80
N LEU A 12 1.69 17.51 -4.64
CA LEU A 12 2.92 18.21 -4.28
C LEU A 12 2.67 19.23 -3.16
N LEU A 13 1.55 19.95 -3.22
CA LEU A 13 1.17 20.90 -2.17
C LEU A 13 0.91 20.18 -0.84
N VAL A 14 0.09 19.13 -0.84
CA VAL A 14 -0.24 18.39 0.40
C VAL A 14 1.01 17.72 0.99
N THR A 15 1.79 17.01 0.17
CA THR A 15 3.04 16.40 0.65
C THR A 15 4.06 17.46 1.10
N GLY A 16 4.13 18.60 0.41
CA GLY A 16 5.02 19.70 0.78
C GLY A 16 4.68 20.30 2.14
N VAL A 17 3.39 20.60 2.39
CA VAL A 17 2.91 21.08 3.70
C VAL A 17 3.23 20.08 4.81
N TYR A 18 2.96 18.79 4.56
CA TYR A 18 3.28 17.73 5.51
C TYR A 18 4.79 17.64 5.79
N ALA A 19 5.63 17.67 4.75
CA ALA A 19 7.08 17.62 4.90
C ALA A 19 7.63 18.82 5.69
N VAL A 20 7.11 20.03 5.44
CA VAL A 20 7.46 21.23 6.21
C VAL A 20 7.08 21.05 7.68
N ALA A 21 5.87 20.57 7.98
CA ALA A 21 5.43 20.33 9.35
C ALA A 21 6.35 19.34 10.09
N VAL A 22 6.75 18.24 9.42
CA VAL A 22 7.69 17.25 9.99
C VAL A 22 9.07 17.87 10.25
N VAL A 23 9.61 18.65 9.30
CA VAL A 23 10.93 19.31 9.46
C VAL A 23 10.89 20.33 10.60
N VAL A 24 9.85 21.15 10.67
CA VAL A 24 9.68 22.13 11.75
C VAL A 24 9.60 21.42 13.11
N ALA A 25 8.79 20.36 13.23
CA ALA A 25 8.70 19.58 14.45
C ALA A 25 10.04 18.92 14.84
N ALA A 26 10.80 18.40 13.87
CA ALA A 26 12.10 17.80 14.10
C ALA A 26 13.17 18.81 14.56
N VAL A 27 13.14 20.04 14.06
CA VAL A 27 14.05 21.12 14.48
C VAL A 27 13.63 21.71 15.83
N ALA A 28 12.32 21.82 16.09
CA ALA A 28 11.79 22.34 17.34
C ALA A 28 12.07 21.39 18.52
N ALA A 29 11.94 20.08 18.32
CA ALA A 29 12.12 19.07 19.36
C ALA A 29 13.40 19.24 20.21
N PRO A 30 14.62 19.34 19.64
CA PRO A 30 15.83 19.57 20.43
C PRO A 30 15.92 20.97 21.05
N ALA A 31 15.24 21.97 20.48
CA ALA A 31 15.26 23.34 20.98
C ALA A 31 14.30 23.54 22.16
N THR A 32 13.13 22.89 22.14
CA THR A 32 12.08 23.02 23.16
C THR A 32 12.08 21.89 24.19
N GLY A 33 12.71 20.75 23.88
CA GLY A 33 12.58 19.53 24.66
C GLY A 33 11.29 18.75 24.38
N GLU A 34 10.46 19.18 23.43
CA GLU A 34 9.12 18.60 23.18
C GLU A 34 9.11 17.64 21.97
N LEU A 35 9.00 16.34 22.23
CA LEU A 35 8.90 15.30 21.19
C LEU A 35 7.48 15.08 20.66
N GLY A 36 6.47 15.53 21.41
CA GLY A 36 5.05 15.28 21.16
C GLY A 36 4.62 15.53 19.72
N PRO A 37 4.80 16.75 19.17
CA PRO A 37 4.37 17.06 17.82
C PRO A 37 5.04 16.19 16.75
N LEU A 38 6.35 15.92 16.88
CA LEU A 38 7.09 15.12 15.92
C LEU A 38 6.60 13.67 15.92
N TRP A 39 6.46 13.07 17.11
CA TRP A 39 6.00 11.69 17.25
C TRP A 39 4.55 11.52 16.79
N TRP A 40 3.68 12.47 17.14
CA TRP A 40 2.28 12.44 16.69
C TRP A 40 2.17 12.54 15.16
N LEU A 41 2.94 13.43 14.52
CA LEU A 41 2.89 13.62 13.07
C LEU A 41 3.43 12.44 12.27
N THR A 42 4.35 11.66 12.82
CA THR A 42 5.13 10.67 12.05
C THR A 42 4.93 9.22 12.48
N LEU A 43 4.64 9.00 13.76
CA LEU A 43 4.41 7.70 14.37
C LEU A 43 2.95 7.52 14.85
N PHE A 44 2.16 8.60 14.88
CA PHE A 44 0.77 8.64 15.34
C PHE A 44 0.57 8.20 16.79
N VAL A 45 1.60 8.40 17.62
CA VAL A 45 1.59 8.10 19.05
C VAL A 45 2.23 9.23 19.83
N GLY A 46 1.87 9.35 21.11
CA GLY A 46 2.59 10.22 22.04
C GLY A 46 3.95 9.61 22.42
N PRO A 47 4.95 10.43 22.77
CA PRO A 47 6.18 9.94 23.37
C PRO A 47 5.89 9.27 24.72
N ALA A 48 6.76 8.35 25.12
CA ALA A 48 6.70 7.78 26.45
C ALA A 48 6.82 8.89 27.52
N GLU A 49 6.09 8.74 28.63
CA GLU A 49 6.18 9.69 29.74
C GLU A 49 7.62 9.80 30.23
N GLY A 50 8.12 11.04 30.34
CA GLY A 50 9.49 11.31 30.76
C GLY A 50 10.57 11.01 29.71
N ALA A 51 10.22 10.76 28.44
CA ALA A 51 11.20 10.60 27.37
C ALA A 51 12.10 11.84 27.26
N THR A 52 13.42 11.63 27.29
CA THR A 52 14.40 12.69 27.07
C THR A 52 14.67 12.85 25.58
N VAL A 53 14.94 14.07 25.12
CA VAL A 53 15.24 14.28 23.69
C VAL A 53 16.63 13.74 23.38
N THR A 54 16.67 12.57 22.75
CA THR A 54 17.90 12.00 22.21
C THR A 54 17.90 12.06 20.68
N TRP A 55 19.08 11.96 20.04
CA TRP A 55 19.14 12.01 18.57
C TRP A 55 18.32 10.89 17.88
N PRO A 56 18.21 9.65 18.41
CA PRO A 56 17.31 8.63 17.85
C PRO A 56 15.83 9.02 17.94
N ASP A 57 15.42 9.67 19.02
CA ASP A 57 14.05 10.13 19.24
C ASP A 57 13.62 11.23 18.27
N VAL A 58 14.56 11.82 17.54
CA VAL A 58 14.30 12.76 16.44
C VAL A 58 14.47 12.07 15.08
N LEU A 59 15.56 11.29 14.90
CA LEU A 59 15.89 10.70 13.61
C LEU A 59 14.89 9.62 13.17
N VAL A 60 14.47 8.74 14.07
CA VAL A 60 13.55 7.65 13.72
C VAL A 60 12.18 8.20 13.31
N PRO A 61 11.54 9.11 14.07
CA PRO A 61 10.33 9.82 13.64
C PRO A 61 10.53 10.58 12.32
N LEU A 62 11.65 11.27 12.12
CA LEU A 62 11.92 12.00 10.88
C LEU A 62 11.94 11.06 9.66
N LEU A 63 12.58 9.89 9.78
CA LEU A 63 12.60 8.87 8.73
C LEU A 63 11.21 8.27 8.48
N ALA A 64 10.45 7.99 9.53
CA ALA A 64 9.05 7.57 9.42
C ALA A 64 8.20 8.64 8.72
N GLY A 65 8.42 9.90 9.08
CA GLY A 65 7.82 11.06 8.47
C GLY A 65 8.11 11.14 6.97
N ALA A 66 9.37 10.98 6.57
CA ALA A 66 9.76 10.93 5.17
C ALA A 66 9.08 9.77 4.41
N ALA A 67 8.97 8.59 5.02
CA ALA A 67 8.26 7.44 4.43
C ALA A 67 6.76 7.73 4.22
N TRP A 68 6.09 8.36 5.20
CA TRP A 68 4.70 8.80 5.08
C TRP A 68 4.53 9.91 4.05
N GLY A 69 5.43 10.88 3.99
CA GLY A 69 5.43 11.92 2.96
C GLY A 69 5.54 11.33 1.56
N TRP A 70 6.40 10.31 1.40
CA TRP A 70 6.49 9.55 0.16
C TRP A 70 5.20 8.78 -0.16
N ALA A 71 4.58 8.13 0.83
CA ALA A 71 3.31 7.45 0.64
C ALA A 71 2.19 8.40 0.23
N LEU A 72 2.09 9.57 0.85
CA LEU A 72 1.16 10.64 0.49
C LEU A 72 1.36 11.09 -0.95
N TRP A 73 2.62 11.33 -1.35
CA TRP A 73 2.92 11.70 -2.74
C TRP A 73 2.49 10.61 -3.73
N GLN A 74 2.82 9.34 -3.44
CA GLN A 74 2.47 8.22 -4.30
C GLN A 74 0.95 8.02 -4.43
N GLY A 75 0.22 8.22 -3.32
CA GLY A 75 -1.24 8.09 -3.27
C GLY A 75 -2.00 9.26 -3.90
N LEU A 76 -1.58 10.49 -3.61
CA LEU A 76 -2.32 11.69 -4.04
C LEU A 76 -2.04 12.10 -5.48
N ARG A 77 -0.89 11.74 -6.06
CA ARG A 77 -0.54 12.17 -7.44
C ARG A 77 -1.50 11.61 -8.51
N GLY A 78 -2.27 10.57 -8.18
CA GLY A 78 -3.24 9.96 -9.07
C GLY A 78 -2.63 9.16 -10.23
N PRO A 79 -3.48 8.64 -11.13
CA PRO A 79 -3.05 7.94 -12.35
C PRO A 79 -2.30 8.85 -13.31
N LEU A 80 -1.63 8.25 -14.30
CA LEU A 80 -1.00 9.02 -15.37
C LEU A 80 -2.01 9.82 -16.19
N ALA A 81 -1.60 11.01 -16.63
CA ALA A 81 -2.37 11.82 -17.56
C ALA A 81 -2.47 11.12 -18.92
N GLY A 82 -3.63 11.22 -19.56
CA GLY A 82 -3.95 10.58 -20.83
C GLY A 82 -5.42 10.13 -20.87
N PRO A 83 -5.91 9.66 -22.03
CA PRO A 83 -7.27 9.15 -22.16
C PRO A 83 -7.48 7.98 -21.18
N PRO A 84 -8.51 8.04 -20.31
CA PRO A 84 -8.77 6.93 -19.38
C PRO A 84 -9.10 5.67 -20.18
N PRO A 85 -8.58 4.49 -19.78
CA PRO A 85 -9.05 3.24 -20.34
C PRO A 85 -10.53 3.03 -19.97
N GLU A 86 -11.27 2.34 -20.83
CA GLU A 86 -12.57 1.80 -20.45
C GLU A 86 -12.34 0.71 -19.39
N LEU A 87 -12.89 0.95 -18.20
CA LEU A 87 -12.81 0.03 -17.08
C LEU A 87 -14.13 -0.71 -16.96
N ASP A 88 -14.05 -2.03 -16.87
CA ASP A 88 -15.19 -2.85 -16.51
C ASP A 88 -15.66 -2.52 -15.06
N ARG A 89 -16.82 -3.08 -14.68
CA ARG A 89 -17.39 -2.83 -13.35
C ARG A 89 -16.46 -3.31 -12.25
N ASP A 90 -15.87 -4.50 -12.40
CA ASP A 90 -15.08 -5.14 -11.35
C ASP A 90 -13.74 -4.42 -11.13
N THR A 91 -13.08 -3.96 -12.19
CA THR A 91 -11.86 -3.14 -12.07
C THR A 91 -12.15 -1.79 -11.40
N ARG A 92 -13.29 -1.16 -11.70
CA ARG A 92 -13.70 0.09 -11.03
C ARG A 92 -13.93 -0.13 -9.54
N LEU A 93 -14.66 -1.18 -9.18
CA LEU A 93 -14.92 -1.53 -7.79
C LEU A 93 -13.62 -1.87 -7.06
N LEU A 94 -12.74 -2.68 -7.65
CA LEU A 94 -11.45 -3.03 -7.05
C LEU A 94 -10.63 -1.77 -6.79
N ARG A 95 -10.57 -0.86 -7.77
CA ARG A 95 -9.86 0.40 -7.64
C ARG A 95 -10.40 1.25 -6.48
N GLN A 96 -11.72 1.35 -6.33
CA GLN A 96 -12.34 2.06 -5.20
C GLN A 96 -11.98 1.41 -3.87
N VAL A 97 -12.12 0.09 -3.76
CA VAL A 97 -11.76 -0.66 -2.55
C VAL A 97 -10.30 -0.47 -2.18
N LEU A 98 -9.37 -0.53 -3.15
CA LEU A 98 -7.94 -0.30 -2.91
C LEU A 98 -7.66 1.12 -2.39
N TYR A 99 -8.36 2.15 -2.90
CA TYR A 99 -8.24 3.51 -2.37
C TYR A 99 -8.79 3.61 -0.94
N VAL A 100 -9.95 3.00 -0.67
CA VAL A 100 -10.54 3.00 0.67
C VAL A 100 -9.61 2.29 1.65
N SER A 101 -9.09 1.11 1.31
CA SER A 101 -8.09 0.40 2.12
C SER A 101 -6.85 1.26 2.37
N ALA A 102 -6.32 1.91 1.33
CA ALA A 102 -5.13 2.76 1.46
C ALA A 102 -5.36 3.99 2.35
N ALA A 103 -6.54 4.60 2.31
CA ALA A 103 -6.90 5.74 3.14
C ALA A 103 -7.22 5.32 4.59
N ALA A 104 -7.81 4.14 4.76
CA ALA A 104 -8.16 3.63 6.07
C ALA A 104 -6.94 3.21 6.90
N THR A 105 -5.84 2.77 6.26
CA THR A 105 -4.60 2.40 6.97
C THR A 105 -4.02 3.53 7.85
N PRO A 106 -3.72 4.74 7.34
CA PRO A 106 -3.26 5.83 8.20
C PRO A 106 -4.34 6.30 9.17
N LEU A 107 -5.62 6.25 8.78
CA LEU A 107 -6.72 6.63 9.68
C LEU A 107 -6.79 5.73 10.91
N ALA A 108 -6.51 4.43 10.74
CA ALA A 108 -6.41 3.46 11.83
C ALA A 108 -5.30 3.81 12.82
N LEU A 109 -4.22 4.44 12.34
CA LEU A 109 -3.09 4.84 13.18
C LEU A 109 -3.36 6.15 13.93
N VAL A 110 -4.09 7.09 13.31
CA VAL A 110 -4.37 8.41 13.88
C VAL A 110 -5.46 8.37 14.96
N LEU A 111 -6.35 7.37 14.93
CA LEU A 111 -7.48 7.27 15.85
C LEU A 111 -7.16 6.30 16.99
N PRO A 112 -6.69 6.77 18.16
CA PRO A 112 -6.19 5.92 19.25
C PRO A 112 -7.25 5.00 19.85
N SER A 113 -8.53 5.31 19.68
CA SER A 113 -9.66 4.48 20.13
C SER A 113 -10.64 4.25 19.00
N TRP A 114 -10.21 3.51 17.97
CA TRP A 114 -11.14 3.16 16.90
C TRP A 114 -12.23 2.23 17.45
N PRO A 115 -13.51 2.48 17.15
CA PRO A 115 -14.56 1.57 17.57
C PRO A 115 -14.30 0.19 16.97
N TRP A 116 -14.58 -0.88 17.70
CA TRP A 116 -14.40 -2.25 17.22
C TRP A 116 -15.09 -2.50 15.87
N TRP A 117 -16.26 -1.89 15.64
CA TRP A 117 -16.98 -2.01 14.37
C TRP A 117 -16.21 -1.41 13.20
N ALA A 118 -15.38 -0.39 13.42
CA ALA A 118 -14.55 0.21 12.38
C ALA A 118 -13.44 -0.75 11.93
N GLN A 119 -12.85 -1.50 12.88
CA GLN A 119 -11.88 -2.54 12.58
C GLN A 119 -12.51 -3.68 11.76
N VAL A 120 -13.72 -4.11 12.15
CA VAL A 120 -14.51 -5.08 11.38
C VAL A 120 -14.78 -4.57 9.97
N LEU A 121 -15.24 -3.32 9.81
CA LEU A 121 -15.47 -2.73 8.49
C LEU A 121 -14.18 -2.68 7.65
N LEU A 122 -13.04 -2.32 8.22
CA LEU A 122 -11.76 -2.31 7.50
C LEU A 122 -11.36 -3.72 7.05
N ALA A 123 -11.54 -4.72 7.91
CA ALA A 123 -11.31 -6.12 7.57
C ALA A 123 -12.23 -6.58 6.44
N LEU A 124 -13.51 -6.19 6.46
CA LEU A 124 -14.49 -6.48 5.40
C LEU A 124 -14.17 -5.77 4.07
N VAL A 125 -13.72 -4.52 4.10
CA VAL A 125 -13.25 -3.80 2.90
C VAL A 125 -12.06 -4.56 2.29
N THR A 126 -11.12 -4.99 3.13
CA THR A 126 -9.96 -5.75 2.67
C THR A 126 -10.36 -7.13 2.15
N ALA A 127 -11.30 -7.82 2.79
CA ALA A 127 -11.88 -9.07 2.29
C ALA A 127 -12.63 -8.88 0.96
N THR A 128 -13.25 -7.72 0.74
CA THR A 128 -13.87 -7.38 -0.54
C THR A 128 -12.82 -7.29 -1.65
N SER A 129 -11.62 -6.78 -1.36
CA SER A 129 -10.51 -6.76 -2.33
C SER A 129 -10.11 -8.17 -2.77
N VAL A 130 -10.11 -9.16 -1.85
CA VAL A 130 -9.83 -10.57 -2.14
C VAL A 130 -10.73 -11.10 -3.26
N VAL A 131 -12.04 -10.80 -3.15
CA VAL A 131 -13.03 -11.27 -4.12
C VAL A 131 -12.86 -10.54 -5.45
N LEU A 132 -12.64 -9.22 -5.42
CA LEU A 132 -12.53 -8.39 -6.62
C LEU A 132 -11.21 -8.57 -7.40
N PHE A 133 -10.15 -9.05 -6.74
CA PHE A 133 -8.89 -9.37 -7.44
C PHE A 133 -9.03 -10.56 -8.40
N GLN A 134 -9.93 -11.50 -8.12
CA GLN A 134 -10.10 -12.71 -8.94
C GLN A 134 -10.51 -12.37 -10.39
N PRO A 135 -11.63 -11.67 -10.68
CA PRO A 135 -12.00 -11.34 -12.05
C PRO A 135 -10.97 -10.44 -12.74
N VAL A 136 -10.29 -9.57 -11.99
CA VAL A 136 -9.34 -8.60 -12.55
C VAL A 136 -8.03 -9.27 -12.99
N LEU A 137 -7.51 -10.22 -12.19
CA LEU A 137 -6.29 -10.98 -12.51
C LEU A 137 -6.57 -12.15 -13.45
N GLY A 138 -7.81 -12.65 -13.50
CA GLY A 138 -8.24 -13.70 -14.42
C GLY A 138 -7.29 -14.90 -14.41
N GLY A 139 -6.80 -15.29 -15.59
CA GLY A 139 -5.90 -16.43 -15.78
C GLY A 139 -4.51 -16.28 -15.16
N SER A 140 -4.10 -15.07 -14.75
CA SER A 140 -2.82 -14.85 -14.07
C SER A 140 -2.80 -15.38 -12.64
N LEU A 141 -3.98 -15.64 -12.05
CA LEU A 141 -4.15 -16.08 -10.67
C LEU A 141 -4.47 -17.58 -10.60
N GLU A 142 -3.48 -18.43 -10.85
CA GLU A 142 -3.59 -19.87 -10.61
C GLU A 142 -2.90 -20.26 -9.29
N PRO A 143 -3.58 -20.96 -8.35
CA PRO A 143 -4.98 -21.41 -8.33
C PRO A 143 -5.93 -20.39 -7.67
N ALA A 144 -6.85 -19.79 -8.44
CA ALA A 144 -7.74 -18.71 -8.00
C ALA A 144 -8.60 -19.05 -6.78
N GLY A 145 -9.14 -20.28 -6.73
CA GLY A 145 -9.96 -20.74 -5.60
C GLY A 145 -9.16 -20.81 -4.30
N PHE A 146 -7.92 -21.32 -4.36
CA PHE A 146 -7.03 -21.38 -3.21
C PHE A 146 -6.64 -19.98 -2.73
N ALA A 147 -6.28 -19.07 -3.64
CA ALA A 147 -6.00 -17.68 -3.30
C ALA A 147 -7.21 -17.05 -2.58
N ARG A 148 -8.42 -17.18 -3.15
CA ARG A 148 -9.64 -16.66 -2.54
C ARG A 148 -9.89 -17.24 -1.15
N ALA A 149 -9.72 -18.55 -0.97
CA ALA A 149 -9.89 -19.21 0.32
C ALA A 149 -8.91 -18.64 1.37
N MET A 150 -7.63 -18.50 1.01
CA MET A 150 -6.62 -17.92 1.91
C MET A 150 -6.90 -16.46 2.25
N GLY A 151 -7.33 -15.65 1.28
CA GLY A 151 -7.66 -14.25 1.53
C GLY A 151 -8.89 -14.07 2.41
N LEU A 152 -9.94 -14.86 2.18
CA LEU A 152 -11.15 -14.85 3.02
C LEU A 152 -10.85 -15.38 4.43
N LEU A 153 -10.03 -16.43 4.55
CA LEU A 153 -9.62 -16.95 5.84
C LEU A 153 -8.74 -15.95 6.59
N GLY A 154 -7.87 -15.21 5.89
CA GLY A 154 -7.05 -14.17 6.50
C GLY A 154 -7.87 -12.96 6.96
N TYR A 155 -8.52 -12.26 6.04
CA TYR A 155 -9.20 -10.99 6.35
C TYR A 155 -10.62 -11.18 6.91
N GLY A 156 -11.37 -12.19 6.44
CA GLY A 156 -12.65 -12.56 7.05
C GLY A 156 -12.45 -13.19 8.43
N GLY A 157 -11.39 -13.99 8.59
CA GLY A 157 -10.96 -14.48 9.90
C GLY A 157 -10.61 -13.33 10.85
N ALA A 158 -9.82 -12.34 10.42
CA ALA A 158 -9.54 -11.15 11.22
C ALA A 158 -10.82 -10.43 11.67
N ALA A 159 -11.80 -10.22 10.78
CA ALA A 159 -13.09 -9.63 11.15
C ALA A 159 -13.82 -10.46 12.21
N ALA A 160 -13.84 -11.78 12.08
CA ALA A 160 -14.47 -12.66 13.06
C ALA A 160 -13.74 -12.65 14.40
N LEU A 161 -12.41 -12.61 14.41
CA LEU A 161 -11.59 -12.53 15.62
C LEU A 161 -11.89 -11.26 16.41
N GLU A 162 -12.03 -10.10 15.75
CA GLU A 162 -12.43 -8.84 16.40
C GLU A 162 -13.82 -8.94 17.04
N VAL A 163 -14.79 -9.59 16.38
CA VAL A 163 -16.13 -9.79 16.94
C VAL A 163 -16.10 -10.71 18.17
N LEU A 164 -15.31 -11.78 18.11
CA LEU A 164 -15.15 -12.72 19.22
C LEU A 164 -14.48 -12.07 20.44
N ASP A 165 -13.47 -11.22 20.21
CA ASP A 165 -12.79 -10.46 21.26
C ASP A 165 -13.76 -9.54 22.00
N VAL A 166 -14.56 -8.76 21.26
CA VAL A 166 -15.61 -7.89 21.83
C VAL A 166 -16.67 -8.69 22.58
N ALA A 167 -16.99 -9.89 22.11
CA ALA A 167 -17.92 -10.80 22.79
C ALA A 167 -17.31 -11.49 24.03
N GLY A 168 -16.03 -11.27 24.33
CA GLY A 168 -15.32 -11.90 25.45
C GLY A 168 -15.09 -13.40 25.25
N ILE A 169 -15.13 -13.89 24.01
CA ILE A 169 -14.95 -15.31 23.69
C ILE A 169 -13.44 -15.56 23.52
N PRO A 170 -12.82 -16.41 24.36
CA PRO A 170 -11.38 -16.64 24.27
C PRO A 170 -11.04 -17.34 22.97
N VAL A 171 -10.11 -16.76 22.21
CA VAL A 171 -9.62 -17.34 20.97
C VAL A 171 -8.19 -17.87 21.13
N PRO A 172 -7.90 -19.12 20.71
CA PRO A 172 -6.54 -19.63 20.73
C PRO A 172 -5.61 -18.77 19.86
N ARG A 173 -4.43 -18.40 20.39
CA ARG A 173 -3.40 -17.65 19.64
C ARG A 173 -3.03 -18.29 18.30
N ALA A 174 -3.10 -19.63 18.23
CA ALA A 174 -2.84 -20.39 17.01
C ALA A 174 -3.83 -20.04 15.88
N LEU A 175 -5.10 -19.73 16.20
CA LEU A 175 -6.09 -19.35 15.20
C LEU A 175 -5.77 -17.98 14.60
N SER A 176 -5.42 -16.99 15.44
CA SER A 176 -4.99 -15.66 14.97
C SER A 176 -3.73 -15.75 14.10
N ALA A 177 -2.75 -16.56 14.51
CA ALA A 177 -1.55 -16.80 13.71
C ALA A 177 -1.88 -17.47 12.35
N PHE A 178 -2.82 -18.41 12.34
CA PHE A 178 -3.27 -19.07 11.13
C PHE A 178 -3.97 -18.11 10.16
N CYS A 179 -4.86 -17.24 10.66
CA CYS A 179 -5.47 -16.17 9.84
C CYS A 179 -4.41 -15.21 9.28
N ALA A 180 -3.46 -14.77 10.11
CA ALA A 180 -2.37 -13.90 9.64
C ALA A 180 -1.55 -14.56 8.52
N LEU A 181 -1.19 -15.85 8.68
CA LEU A 181 -0.44 -16.61 7.68
C LEU A 181 -1.23 -16.77 6.37
N ALA A 182 -2.53 -17.03 6.46
CA ALA A 182 -3.40 -17.12 5.28
C ALA A 182 -3.49 -15.78 4.53
N GLY A 183 -3.57 -14.65 5.25
CA GLY A 183 -3.51 -13.31 4.66
C GLY A 183 -2.18 -13.05 3.94
N LEU A 184 -1.05 -13.44 4.53
CA LEU A 184 0.27 -13.34 3.90
C LEU A 184 0.38 -14.22 2.64
N LEU A 185 -0.13 -15.45 2.71
CA LEU A 185 -0.12 -16.36 1.58
C LEU A 185 -0.98 -15.82 0.43
N TRP A 186 -2.16 -15.29 0.73
CA TRP A 186 -2.98 -14.59 -0.26
C TRP A 186 -2.21 -13.44 -0.91
N LEU A 187 -1.59 -12.57 -0.12
CA LEU A 187 -0.85 -11.43 -0.65
C LEU A 187 0.30 -11.88 -1.56
N ALA A 188 1.05 -12.92 -1.16
CA ALA A 188 2.10 -13.50 -1.99
C ALA A 188 1.58 -14.01 -3.34
N LEU A 189 0.42 -14.67 -3.36
CA LEU A 189 -0.24 -15.15 -4.59
C LEU A 189 -0.68 -13.99 -5.48
N ILE A 190 -1.26 -12.93 -4.91
CA ILE A 190 -1.64 -11.72 -5.65
C ILE A 190 -0.41 -11.05 -6.26
N LEU A 191 0.67 -10.90 -5.50
CA LEU A 191 1.91 -10.30 -6.01
C LEU A 191 2.52 -11.13 -7.14
N ARG A 192 2.50 -12.47 -7.02
CA ARG A 192 2.93 -13.38 -8.08
C ARG A 192 2.10 -13.20 -9.35
N ALA A 193 0.77 -13.14 -9.22
CA ALA A 193 -0.14 -12.93 -10.34
C ALA A 193 0.06 -11.56 -11.00
N GLN A 194 0.19 -10.48 -10.20
CA GLN A 194 0.48 -9.13 -10.70
C GLN A 194 1.77 -9.06 -11.51
N ARG A 195 2.79 -9.85 -11.12
CA ARG A 195 4.05 -9.92 -11.85
C ARG A 195 3.89 -10.55 -13.25
N GLY A 196 2.97 -11.48 -13.42
CA GLY A 196 2.70 -12.16 -14.69
C GLY A 196 1.76 -11.42 -15.63
N ASP A 197 0.83 -10.62 -15.09
CA ASP A 197 -0.27 -10.01 -15.87
C ASP A 197 0.17 -8.85 -16.80
N GLY A 198 1.33 -8.22 -16.53
CA GLY A 198 1.88 -7.14 -17.36
C GLY A 198 1.19 -5.78 -17.23
N ARG A 199 -0.01 -5.70 -16.61
CA ARG A 199 -0.69 -4.43 -16.29
C ARG A 199 0.06 -3.63 -15.22
N TRP A 200 0.68 -4.31 -14.26
CA TRP A 200 1.39 -3.67 -13.16
C TRP A 200 2.87 -3.48 -13.45
N ARG A 201 3.40 -2.34 -13.00
CA ARG A 201 4.83 -2.06 -13.12
C ARG A 201 5.59 -2.88 -12.10
N ARG A 202 6.82 -3.27 -12.45
CA ARG A 202 7.77 -3.95 -11.54
C ARG A 202 7.97 -3.20 -10.22
N ALA A 203 7.91 -1.86 -10.24
CA ALA A 203 8.01 -1.04 -9.05
C ALA A 203 6.85 -1.30 -8.07
N THR A 204 5.61 -1.43 -8.56
CA THR A 204 4.43 -1.73 -7.74
C THR A 204 4.57 -3.09 -7.08
N PHE A 205 4.95 -4.12 -7.85
CA PHE A 205 5.28 -5.44 -7.29
C PHE A 205 6.33 -5.36 -6.17
N ARG A 206 7.42 -4.61 -6.37
CA ARG A 206 8.47 -4.44 -5.34
C ARG A 206 7.95 -3.76 -4.08
N TYR A 207 7.11 -2.73 -4.20
CA TYR A 207 6.46 -2.11 -3.04
C TYR A 207 5.56 -3.09 -2.29
N GLY A 208 4.83 -3.95 -3.01
CA GLY A 208 3.99 -4.97 -2.39
C GLY A 208 4.81 -6.02 -1.63
N VAL A 209 5.89 -6.53 -2.23
CA VAL A 209 6.81 -7.46 -1.55
C VAL A 209 7.46 -6.79 -0.33
N ALA A 210 7.93 -5.55 -0.49
CA ALA A 210 8.52 -4.80 0.61
C ALA A 210 7.51 -4.54 1.73
N GLY A 211 6.27 -4.18 1.41
CA GLY A 211 5.18 -4.00 2.38
C GLY A 211 4.74 -5.29 3.08
N MET A 212 4.93 -6.45 2.45
CA MET A 212 4.72 -7.76 3.08
C MET A 212 5.85 -8.13 4.05
N VAL A 213 7.10 -7.85 3.68
CA VAL A 213 8.29 -8.29 4.43
C VAL A 213 8.68 -7.31 5.53
N ALA A 214 8.54 -6.01 5.30
CA ALA A 214 9.00 -4.97 6.21
C ALA A 214 8.35 -5.04 7.61
N PRO A 215 7.03 -5.31 7.78
CA PRO A 215 6.44 -5.46 9.10
C PRO A 215 7.02 -6.66 9.87
N ILE A 216 7.35 -7.76 9.18
CA ILE A 216 7.93 -8.97 9.79
C ILE A 216 9.35 -8.66 10.29
N VAL A 217 10.17 -8.06 9.42
CA VAL A 217 11.54 -7.68 9.76
C VAL A 217 11.55 -6.60 10.85
N GLY A 218 10.68 -5.62 10.75
CA GLY A 218 10.53 -4.54 11.73
C GLY A 218 10.07 -5.05 13.09
N GLY A 219 9.10 -5.96 13.14
CA GLY A 219 8.66 -6.60 14.37
C GLY A 219 9.76 -7.45 15.02
N ALA A 220 10.48 -8.25 14.23
CA ALA A 220 11.60 -9.05 14.73
C ALA A 220 12.75 -8.16 15.25
N ALA A 221 13.12 -7.12 14.51
CA ALA A 221 14.14 -6.16 14.94
C ALA A 221 13.70 -5.40 16.21
N GLY A 222 12.44 -4.98 16.28
CA GLY A 222 11.88 -4.33 17.46
C GLY A 222 11.92 -5.22 18.70
N ALA A 223 11.59 -6.51 18.57
CA ALA A 223 11.69 -7.47 19.66
C ALA A 223 13.14 -7.68 20.15
N LEU A 224 14.11 -7.74 19.22
CA LEU A 224 15.53 -7.87 19.56
C LEU A 224 16.12 -6.62 20.21
N LEU A 225 15.55 -5.44 19.93
CA LEU A 225 16.02 -4.14 20.40
C LEU A 225 15.16 -3.55 21.52
N ALA A 226 14.18 -4.30 22.02
CA ALA A 226 13.21 -3.84 23.01
C ALA A 226 13.88 -3.33 24.30
N ASP A 227 15.00 -3.94 24.69
CA ASP A 227 15.77 -3.56 25.88
C ASP A 227 16.69 -2.34 25.66
N VAL A 228 16.91 -1.92 24.40
CA VAL A 228 17.96 -0.95 24.04
C VAL A 228 17.39 0.40 23.59
N ALA A 229 16.14 0.49 23.11
CA ALA A 229 15.49 1.81 22.92
C ALA A 229 13.98 1.73 22.63
N GLY A 230 13.19 2.51 23.39
CA GLY A 230 11.73 2.58 23.28
C GLY A 230 11.19 3.09 21.94
N VAL A 231 11.92 3.93 21.20
CA VAL A 231 11.45 4.49 19.92
C VAL A 231 11.37 3.43 18.79
N TYR A 232 12.16 2.36 18.86
CA TYR A 232 12.17 1.32 17.83
C TYR A 232 10.91 0.45 17.85
N ALA A 233 10.19 0.40 18.98
CA ALA A 233 8.91 -0.31 19.08
C ALA A 233 7.83 0.27 18.15
N TYR A 234 7.96 1.54 17.74
CA TYR A 234 7.00 2.25 16.89
C TYR A 234 7.38 2.27 15.39
N ALA A 235 8.60 1.81 15.05
CA ALA A 235 9.05 1.65 13.68
C ALA A 235 8.13 0.77 12.78
N PRO A 236 7.40 -0.24 13.29
CA PRO A 236 6.44 -0.99 12.49
C PRO A 236 5.36 -0.12 11.83
N GLY A 237 4.93 0.99 12.45
CA GLY A 237 3.96 1.91 11.86
C GLY A 237 4.44 2.53 10.54
N ALA A 238 5.74 2.78 10.41
CA ALA A 238 6.33 3.28 9.16
C ALA A 238 6.36 2.21 8.06
N THR A 239 6.40 0.92 8.41
CA THR A 239 6.42 -0.17 7.41
C THR A 239 5.09 -0.28 6.64
N SER A 240 3.98 0.13 7.27
CA SER A 240 2.66 0.20 6.64
C SER A 240 2.61 1.15 5.44
N THR A 241 3.51 2.14 5.37
CA THR A 241 3.62 3.07 4.23
C THR A 241 3.83 2.34 2.91
N LEU A 242 4.60 1.25 2.91
CA LEU A 242 4.88 0.45 1.71
C LEU A 242 3.63 -0.26 1.21
N MET A 243 2.79 -0.75 2.13
CA MET A 243 1.50 -1.34 1.80
C MET A 243 0.55 -0.29 1.22
N VAL A 244 0.47 0.90 1.82
CA VAL A 244 -0.31 2.04 1.30
C VAL A 244 0.15 2.43 -0.11
N ILE A 245 1.46 2.48 -0.34
CA ILE A 245 2.04 2.74 -1.66
C ILE A 245 1.64 1.63 -2.64
N TRP A 246 1.73 0.36 -2.24
CA TRP A 246 1.32 -0.75 -3.11
C TRP A 246 -0.17 -0.67 -3.49
N LEU A 247 -1.05 -0.44 -2.51
CA LEU A 247 -2.50 -0.31 -2.73
C LEU A 247 -2.82 0.84 -3.69
N THR A 248 -2.30 2.03 -3.42
CA THR A 248 -2.55 3.23 -4.25
C THR A 248 -1.98 3.08 -5.65
N ARG A 249 -0.75 2.55 -5.79
CA ARG A 249 -0.16 2.32 -7.10
C ARG A 249 -0.89 1.25 -7.88
N THR A 250 -1.33 0.18 -7.23
CA THR A 250 -2.19 -0.84 -7.85
C THR A 250 -3.46 -0.20 -8.38
N ALA A 251 -4.13 0.64 -7.57
CA ALA A 251 -5.31 1.39 -7.98
C ALA A 251 -5.04 2.38 -9.13
N HIS A 252 -3.87 3.00 -9.17
CA HIS A 252 -3.48 3.93 -10.24
C HIS A 252 -3.23 3.20 -11.55
N GLU A 253 -2.47 2.10 -11.51
CA GLU A 253 -2.09 1.33 -12.69
C GLU A 253 -3.30 0.62 -13.33
N LEU A 254 -4.35 0.31 -12.55
CA LEU A 254 -5.63 -0.11 -13.10
C LEU A 254 -6.29 0.95 -14.00
N ALA A 255 -6.00 2.23 -13.80
CA ALA A 255 -6.53 3.35 -14.59
C ALA A 255 -5.50 4.01 -15.52
N ASP A 256 -4.27 3.49 -15.56
CA ASP A 256 -3.23 4.01 -16.46
C ASP A 256 -3.60 3.68 -17.92
N PRO A 257 -3.33 4.59 -18.88
CA PRO A 257 -3.49 4.28 -20.29
C PRO A 257 -2.65 3.06 -20.68
N ARG A 258 -3.28 2.03 -21.26
CA ARG A 258 -2.56 0.84 -21.72
C ARG A 258 -1.68 1.24 -22.91
N PRO A 259 -0.41 0.79 -22.96
CA PRO A 259 0.35 0.84 -24.20
C PRO A 259 -0.41 0.00 -25.22
N ARG A 260 -1.06 0.65 -26.21
CA ARG A 260 -1.54 -0.10 -27.37
C ARG A 260 -0.31 -0.69 -28.04
N PRO A 261 -0.31 -1.99 -28.42
CA PRO A 261 0.68 -2.49 -29.35
C PRO A 261 0.74 -1.51 -30.52
N ALA A 262 1.95 -1.06 -30.91
CA ALA A 262 2.09 -0.25 -32.11
C ALA A 262 1.38 -1.01 -33.24
N ARG A 263 0.44 -0.34 -33.92
CA ARG A 263 -0.23 -0.93 -35.08
C ARG A 263 0.90 -1.39 -36.01
N PRO A 264 0.91 -2.65 -36.47
CA PRO A 264 1.94 -3.09 -37.40
C PRO A 264 2.01 -2.06 -38.53
N GLU A 265 3.19 -1.46 -38.74
CA GLU A 265 3.37 -0.60 -39.90
C GLU A 265 3.00 -1.44 -41.12
N PRO A 266 2.13 -0.92 -42.02
CA PRO A 266 1.86 -1.62 -43.26
C PRO A 266 3.20 -1.89 -43.94
N VAL A 267 3.54 -3.17 -44.07
CA VAL A 267 4.72 -3.60 -44.81
C VAL A 267 4.62 -2.92 -46.17
N PRO A 268 5.62 -2.13 -46.61
CA PRO A 268 5.61 -1.51 -47.92
C PRO A 268 5.36 -2.62 -48.93
N SER A 269 4.19 -2.58 -49.58
CA SER A 269 3.85 -3.55 -50.61
C SER A 269 4.91 -3.38 -51.69
N GLY A 270 5.85 -4.33 -51.75
CA GLY A 270 6.95 -4.30 -52.69
C GLY A 270 6.41 -4.02 -54.08
N ALA A 271 7.03 -3.03 -54.74
CA ALA A 271 6.70 -2.62 -56.09
C ALA A 271 6.52 -3.85 -56.99
N ALA A 272 5.42 -3.88 -57.75
CA ALA A 272 5.16 -4.91 -58.73
C ALA A 272 6.38 -5.05 -59.67
N PRO A 273 6.82 -6.28 -59.99
CA PRO A 273 7.94 -6.50 -60.89
C PRO A 273 7.62 -5.87 -62.25
N ALA A 274 8.53 -5.02 -62.74
CA ALA A 274 8.45 -4.47 -64.08
C ALA A 274 8.40 -5.62 -65.08
N GLY A 275 7.35 -5.64 -65.91
CA GLY A 275 7.17 -6.66 -66.94
C GLY A 275 8.34 -6.70 -67.93
N PRO A 276 8.61 -7.86 -68.55
CA PRO A 276 9.72 -8.01 -69.47
C PRO A 276 9.55 -7.10 -70.70
N PRO A 277 10.67 -6.62 -71.29
CA PRO A 277 10.64 -5.80 -72.48
C PRO A 277 10.04 -6.58 -73.66
N ALA A 278 9.09 -5.97 -74.36
CA ALA A 278 8.56 -6.50 -75.60
C ALA A 278 9.66 -6.47 -76.69
N SER A 279 9.90 -7.64 -77.28
CA SER A 279 10.74 -7.84 -78.48
C SER A 279 9.90 -7.74 -79.74
#